data_AF-A0A497TKP0-F1
#
_entry.id   AF-A0A497TKP0-F1
#
_cell.length_a   1.000
_cell.length_b   1.000
_cell.length_c   1.000
_cell.angle_alpha   90.00
_cell.angle_beta   90.00
_cell.angle_gamma   90.00
#
_symmetry.space_group_name_H-M   'P 1'
#
loop_
_entity.id
_entity.type
_entity.pdbx_description
1 polymer ?
#
loop_
_entity_poly.entity_id
_entity_poly.type
_entity_poly.pdbx_seq_one_letter_code
_entity_poly.pdbx_strand_id
1 'polypeptide(L)'
;MADYPIHIAQAEHNEEAAKKLAFDPPYHDWGITAAFYSAIHYFESWLFYKGERHTETSIPSDEEGKLKFTAHGWREKIIVNKLTRAGFKAFRKLRDSSETARYLSLARLGTKSIEWLDRPASQYFKPQHAQKMVEKDLQTLKKELKIDLSKLLHSLKLQNKTPNALLIIQQILSRFHSKESFLNASLNNLKRFMSEDTLSLLRNQLEQSKESVKWK
;
A
#
# COMPACT_ATOMS: atom_id res chain seq x y z
N MET A 1 7.56 11.44 7.22
CA MET A 1 6.80 10.54 6.32
C MET A 1 7.72 9.38 6.01
N ALA A 2 7.24 8.14 6.08
CA ALA A 2 8.08 7.01 5.73
C ALA A 2 8.43 7.06 4.24
N ASP A 3 9.57 6.47 3.86
CA ASP A 3 9.96 6.41 2.45
C ASP A 3 8.97 5.53 1.66
N TYR A 4 8.85 5.79 0.36
CA TYR A 4 8.01 5.00 -0.56
C TYR A 4 8.08 3.47 -0.36
N PRO A 5 9.26 2.81 -0.30
CA PRO A 5 9.33 1.36 -0.17
C PRO A 5 8.81 0.86 1.18
N ILE A 6 8.88 1.68 2.23
CA ILE A 6 8.32 1.34 3.55
C ILE A 6 6.79 1.33 3.45
N HIS A 7 6.19 2.35 2.83
CA HIS A 7 4.75 2.39 2.62
C HIS A 7 4.27 1.22 1.76
N ILE A 8 4.98 0.87 0.68
CA ILE A 8 4.63 -0.31 -0.12
C ILE A 8 4.70 -1.60 0.71
N ALA A 9 5.79 -1.82 1.44
CA ALA A 9 5.93 -3.01 2.28
C ALA A 9 4.83 -3.12 3.35
N GLN A 10 4.47 -2.00 4.00
CA GLN A 10 3.37 -1.97 4.96
C GLN A 10 2.01 -2.20 4.30
N ALA A 11 1.80 -1.67 3.09
CA ALA A 11 0.57 -1.88 2.34
C ALA A 11 0.38 -3.35 1.96
N GLU A 12 1.43 -4.01 1.46
CA GLU A 12 1.44 -5.42 1.09
C GLU A 12 1.23 -6.34 2.30
N HIS A 13 1.97 -6.09 3.38
CA HIS A 13 1.81 -6.84 4.62
C HIS A 13 0.36 -6.80 5.14
N ASN A 14 -0.24 -5.61 5.16
CA ASN A 14 -1.64 -5.43 5.57
C ASN A 14 -2.62 -6.06 4.57
N GLU A 15 -2.34 -6.04 3.27
CA GLU A 15 -3.17 -6.73 2.26
C GLU A 15 -3.15 -8.24 2.45
N GLU A 16 -1.99 -8.84 2.73
CA GLU A 16 -1.87 -10.27 3.04
C GLU A 16 -2.63 -10.64 4.31
N ALA A 17 -2.50 -9.84 5.37
CA ALA A 17 -3.27 -10.03 6.60
C ALA A 17 -4.78 -9.92 6.33
N ALA A 18 -5.19 -8.92 5.53
CA ALA A 18 -6.59 -8.73 5.16
C ALA A 18 -7.15 -9.94 4.39
N LYS A 19 -6.40 -10.48 3.43
CA LYS A 19 -6.76 -11.69 2.67
C LYS A 19 -6.88 -12.92 3.56
N LYS A 20 -6.04 -13.08 4.58
CA LYS A 20 -6.17 -14.21 5.51
C LYS A 20 -7.41 -14.05 6.39
N LEU A 21 -7.53 -12.90 7.05
CA LEU A 21 -8.55 -12.65 8.07
C LEU A 21 -9.97 -12.53 7.49
N ALA A 22 -10.13 -11.91 6.32
CA ALA A 22 -11.43 -11.75 5.67
C ALA A 22 -12.09 -13.09 5.31
N PHE A 23 -11.30 -14.16 5.18
CA PHE A 23 -11.74 -15.51 4.80
C PHE A 23 -11.76 -16.48 5.99
N ASP A 24 -11.41 -16.01 7.19
CA ASP A 24 -11.32 -16.83 8.40
C ASP A 24 -12.28 -16.31 9.49
N PRO A 25 -13.56 -16.72 9.49
CA PRO A 25 -14.49 -16.37 10.55
C PRO A 25 -13.99 -16.89 11.93
N PRO A 26 -14.13 -16.11 13.01
CA PRO A 26 -14.90 -14.86 13.14
C PRO A 26 -14.05 -13.59 12.97
N TYR A 27 -12.88 -13.66 12.34
CA TYR A 27 -11.91 -12.55 12.27
C TYR A 27 -12.08 -11.62 11.06
N HIS A 28 -13.12 -11.82 10.26
CA HIS A 28 -13.32 -11.07 9.02
C HIS A 28 -13.48 -9.55 9.23
N ASP A 29 -13.89 -9.09 10.42
CA ASP A 29 -13.91 -7.68 10.79
C ASP A 29 -12.49 -7.07 10.94
N TRP A 30 -11.54 -7.87 11.42
CA TRP A 30 -10.12 -7.49 11.41
C TRP A 30 -9.57 -7.45 9.97
N GLY A 31 -10.07 -8.33 9.10
CA GLY A 31 -9.77 -8.29 7.66
C GLY A 31 -10.17 -6.96 7.00
N ILE A 32 -11.33 -6.41 7.36
CA ILE A 32 -11.77 -5.07 6.92
C ILE A 32 -10.80 -3.99 7.39
N THR A 33 -10.39 -4.05 8.65
CA THR A 33 -9.47 -3.08 9.24
C THR A 33 -8.10 -3.12 8.56
N ALA A 34 -7.53 -4.32 8.38
CA ALA A 34 -6.28 -4.52 7.67
C ALA A 34 -6.36 -4.03 6.21
N ALA A 35 -7.50 -4.25 5.52
CA ALA A 35 -7.71 -3.75 4.15
C ALA A 35 -7.67 -2.22 4.07
N PHE A 36 -8.25 -1.53 5.07
CA PHE A 36 -8.19 -0.08 5.13
C PHE A 36 -6.78 0.44 5.43
N TYR A 37 -6.03 -0.19 6.33
CA TYR A 37 -4.62 0.19 6.58
C TYR A 37 -3.74 -0.05 5.35
N SER A 38 -3.99 -1.12 4.59
CA SER A 38 -3.36 -1.33 3.29
C SER A 38 -3.66 -0.19 2.31
N ALA A 39 -4.94 0.20 2.20
CA ALA A 39 -5.37 1.31 1.36
C ALA A 39 -4.73 2.65 1.74
N ILE A 40 -4.59 2.94 3.04
CA ILE A 40 -3.86 4.12 3.53
C ILE A 40 -2.43 4.07 3.00
N HIS A 41 -1.68 3.01 3.25
CA HIS A 41 -0.27 2.98 2.86
C HIS A 41 -0.05 3.01 1.34
N TYR A 42 -0.92 2.37 0.56
CA TYR A 42 -0.89 2.56 -0.90
C TYR A 42 -1.13 4.02 -1.29
N PHE A 43 -2.11 4.68 -0.69
CA PHE A 43 -2.37 6.09 -0.95
C PHE A 43 -1.18 6.99 -0.53
N GLU A 44 -0.56 6.72 0.62
CA GLU A 44 0.61 7.45 1.11
C GLU A 44 1.83 7.24 0.19
N SER A 45 2.03 6.04 -0.32
CA SER A 45 3.06 5.76 -1.33
C SER A 45 2.81 6.53 -2.63
N TRP A 46 1.54 6.67 -3.04
CA TRP A 46 1.17 7.43 -4.22
C TRP A 46 1.46 8.93 -4.05
N LEU A 47 1.17 9.49 -2.87
CA LEU A 47 1.44 10.89 -2.55
C LEU A 47 2.93 11.25 -2.58
N PHE A 48 3.82 10.29 -2.26
CA PHE A 48 5.27 10.50 -2.24
C PHE A 48 5.80 11.18 -3.52
N TYR A 49 5.15 10.95 -4.68
CA TYR A 49 5.54 11.51 -5.98
C TYR A 49 4.61 12.59 -6.54
N LYS A 50 3.61 13.05 -5.78
CA LYS A 50 2.61 14.01 -6.27
C LYS A 50 2.84 15.44 -5.75
N GLY A 51 3.83 15.63 -4.89
CA GLY A 51 4.15 16.93 -4.29
C GLY A 51 3.20 17.28 -3.13
N GLU A 52 1.96 16.77 -3.14
CA GLU A 52 1.10 16.79 -1.97
C GLU A 52 1.69 15.95 -0.84
N ARG A 53 1.69 16.51 0.37
CA ARG A 53 2.04 15.81 1.60
C ARG A 53 0.77 15.61 2.41
N HIS A 54 0.77 14.56 3.23
CA HIS A 54 -0.30 14.30 4.20
C HIS A 54 0.25 14.12 5.63
N THR A 55 1.47 14.60 5.90
CA THR A 55 1.97 14.75 7.27
C THR A 55 1.08 15.71 8.06
N GLU A 56 1.06 15.59 9.38
CA GLU A 56 0.30 16.53 10.25
C GLU A 56 0.63 17.99 9.94
N THR A 57 1.89 18.26 9.58
CA THR A 57 2.41 19.57 9.15
C THR A 57 1.94 20.06 7.77
N SER A 58 1.28 19.21 6.99
CA SER A 58 0.77 19.56 5.65
C SER A 58 -0.75 19.69 5.60
N ILE A 59 -1.41 19.43 6.72
CA ILE A 59 -2.83 19.72 6.88
C ILE A 59 -2.96 21.24 6.98
N PRO A 60 -3.78 21.90 6.13
CA PRO A 60 -3.95 23.34 6.19
C PRO A 60 -4.45 23.80 7.57
N SER A 61 -3.89 24.90 8.08
CA SER A 61 -4.41 25.58 9.27
C SER A 61 -5.41 26.69 8.92
N ASP A 62 -6.27 27.05 9.87
CA ASP A 62 -7.09 28.26 9.88
C ASP A 62 -6.30 29.51 10.32
N GLU A 63 -6.99 30.64 10.39
CA GLU A 63 -6.39 31.94 10.72
C GLU A 63 -5.84 31.95 12.16
N GLU A 64 -6.39 31.09 13.02
CA GLU A 64 -5.99 30.87 14.40
C GLU A 64 -4.88 29.80 14.55
N GLY A 65 -4.42 29.21 13.44
CA GLY A 65 -3.36 28.20 13.42
C GLY A 65 -3.83 26.77 13.74
N LYS A 66 -5.13 26.53 13.94
CA LYS A 66 -5.69 25.19 14.16
C LYS A 66 -5.84 24.45 12.84
N LEU A 67 -5.67 23.12 12.87
CA LEU A 67 -5.82 22.29 11.69
C LEU A 67 -7.27 22.30 11.18
N LYS A 68 -7.48 22.67 9.90
CA LYS A 68 -8.79 22.69 9.23
C LYS A 68 -9.42 21.30 9.07
N PHE A 69 -8.60 20.25 9.12
CA PHE A 69 -9.04 18.88 8.89
C PHE A 69 -8.38 17.93 9.88
N THR A 70 -9.03 16.80 10.16
CA THR A 70 -8.33 15.64 10.71
C THR A 70 -7.42 15.03 9.64
N ALA A 71 -6.43 14.22 10.03
CA ALA A 71 -5.59 13.52 9.07
C ALA A 71 -6.39 12.63 8.10
N HIS A 72 -7.51 12.03 8.54
CA HIS A 72 -8.40 11.27 7.65
C HIS A 72 -9.23 12.17 6.74
N GLY A 73 -9.75 13.29 7.26
CA GLY A 73 -10.48 14.28 6.47
C GLY A 73 -9.62 14.90 5.37
N TRP A 74 -8.35 15.17 5.66
CA TRP A 74 -7.41 15.69 4.66
C TRP A 74 -7.12 14.68 3.55
N ARG A 75 -6.89 13.40 3.89
CA ARG A 75 -6.73 12.32 2.89
C ARG A 75 -7.97 12.20 2.01
N GLU A 76 -9.17 12.23 2.60
CA GLU A 76 -10.42 12.19 1.84
C GLU A 76 -10.54 13.39 0.89
N LYS A 77 -10.19 14.61 1.35
CA LYS A 77 -10.18 15.81 0.52
C LYS A 77 -9.26 15.67 -0.70
N ILE A 78 -8.05 15.14 -0.50
CA ILE A 78 -7.11 14.88 -1.60
C ILE A 78 -7.70 13.85 -2.56
N ILE A 79 -8.25 12.74 -2.05
CA ILE A 79 -8.83 11.67 -2.86
C ILE A 79 -10.00 12.18 -3.71
N VAL A 80 -10.92 12.98 -3.12
CA VAL A 80 -12.03 13.61 -3.84
C VAL A 80 -11.52 14.49 -4.99
N ASN A 81 -10.43 15.22 -4.75
CA ASN A 81 -9.88 16.15 -5.73
C ASN A 81 -9.07 15.46 -6.83
N LYS A 82 -8.49 14.28 -6.58
CA LYS A 82 -7.46 13.67 -7.43
C LYS A 82 -7.82 12.32 -8.04
N LEU A 83 -8.73 11.56 -7.43
CA LEU A 83 -9.13 10.24 -7.93
C LEU A 83 -10.51 10.32 -8.57
N THR A 84 -10.86 9.29 -9.36
CA THR A 84 -12.21 9.21 -9.92
C THR A 84 -13.25 8.98 -8.81
N ARG A 85 -14.53 9.19 -9.15
CA ARG A 85 -15.65 8.86 -8.25
C ARG A 85 -15.62 7.40 -7.80
N ALA A 86 -15.12 6.47 -8.63
CA ALA A 86 -15.00 5.07 -8.27
C ALA A 86 -13.92 4.86 -7.20
N GLY A 87 -12.74 5.46 -7.37
CA GLY A 87 -11.66 5.43 -6.38
C GLY A 87 -12.08 6.06 -5.04
N PHE A 88 -12.76 7.21 -5.08
CA PHE A 88 -13.31 7.86 -3.89
C PHE A 88 -14.31 6.95 -3.15
N LYS A 89 -15.29 6.37 -3.86
CA LYS A 89 -16.28 5.48 -3.26
C LYS A 89 -15.61 4.24 -2.63
N ALA A 90 -14.63 3.66 -3.30
CA ALA A 90 -13.89 2.51 -2.79
C ALA A 90 -13.12 2.86 -1.50
N PHE A 91 -12.37 3.97 -1.49
CA PHE A 91 -11.67 4.44 -0.30
C PHE A 91 -12.62 4.73 0.87
N ARG A 92 -13.70 5.49 0.62
CA ARG A 92 -14.66 5.86 1.65
C ARG A 92 -15.32 4.63 2.26
N LYS A 93 -15.68 3.65 1.44
CA LYS A 93 -16.27 2.40 1.91
C LYS A 93 -15.29 1.60 2.80
N LEU A 94 -14.01 1.54 2.44
CA LEU A 94 -12.99 0.90 3.29
C LEU A 94 -12.84 1.63 4.63
N ARG A 95 -12.78 2.96 4.63
CA ARG A 95 -12.70 3.77 5.85
C ARG A 95 -13.91 3.55 6.75
N ASP A 96 -15.11 3.83 6.23
CA ASP A 96 -16.35 3.82 7.02
C ASP A 96 -16.57 2.43 7.64
N SER A 97 -16.24 1.37 6.89
CA SER A 97 -16.35 -0.02 7.37
C SER A 97 -15.28 -0.36 8.41
N SER A 98 -14.05 0.13 8.25
CA SER A 98 -12.98 -0.07 9.24
C SER A 98 -13.25 0.72 10.53
N GLU A 99 -13.76 1.94 10.44
CA GLU A 99 -14.20 2.72 11.60
C GLU A 99 -15.30 1.97 12.34
N THR A 100 -16.33 1.53 11.62
CA THR A 100 -17.41 0.72 12.19
C THR A 100 -16.86 -0.55 12.85
N ALA A 101 -16.01 -1.32 12.17
CA ALA A 101 -15.41 -2.53 12.73
C ALA A 101 -14.59 -2.26 14.00
N ARG A 102 -13.80 -1.18 14.04
CA ARG A 102 -13.03 -0.79 15.23
C ARG A 102 -13.92 -0.37 16.39
N TYR A 103 -14.92 0.48 16.15
CA TYR A 103 -15.86 0.89 17.20
C TYR A 103 -16.60 -0.30 17.80
N LEU A 104 -17.06 -1.22 16.96
CA LEU A 104 -17.73 -2.45 17.40
C LEU A 104 -16.75 -3.44 18.07
N SER A 105 -15.45 -3.36 17.78
CA SER A 105 -14.42 -4.23 18.38
C SER A 105 -13.98 -3.78 19.77
N LEU A 106 -14.24 -2.53 20.17
CA LEU A 106 -13.94 -2.06 21.53
C LEU A 106 -14.63 -2.92 22.60
N ALA A 107 -15.80 -3.50 22.29
CA ALA A 107 -16.47 -4.47 23.15
C ALA A 107 -15.65 -5.74 23.41
N ARG A 108 -14.77 -6.16 22.48
CA ARG A 108 -13.93 -7.37 22.63
C ARG A 108 -12.74 -7.14 23.57
N LEU A 109 -12.32 -5.90 23.80
CA LEU A 109 -11.12 -5.57 24.59
C LEU A 109 -11.37 -5.53 26.11
N GLY A 110 -12.56 -5.91 26.58
CA GLY A 110 -12.87 -5.99 28.01
C GLY A 110 -12.97 -4.64 28.73
N THR A 111 -12.83 -3.52 28.01
CA THR A 111 -13.00 -2.16 28.54
C THR A 111 -14.48 -1.82 28.70
N LYS A 112 -15.13 -2.39 29.73
CA LYS A 112 -16.57 -2.33 30.02
C LYS A 112 -17.43 -2.85 28.86
N SER A 113 -18.36 -3.77 29.11
CA SER A 113 -19.41 -4.04 28.13
C SER A 113 -20.10 -2.72 27.82
N ILE A 114 -19.91 -2.22 26.61
CA ILE A 114 -20.61 -1.03 26.14
C ILE A 114 -22.08 -1.46 26.08
N GLU A 115 -22.90 -1.01 27.04
CA GLU A 115 -24.27 -1.52 27.26
C GLU A 115 -25.17 -1.46 26.02
N TRP A 116 -24.85 -0.57 25.07
CA TRP A 116 -25.59 -0.42 23.83
C TRP A 116 -25.16 -1.35 22.69
N LEU A 117 -24.11 -2.17 22.85
CA LEU A 117 -23.70 -3.16 21.86
C LEU A 117 -24.35 -4.53 22.14
N ASP A 118 -25.27 -4.94 21.27
CA ASP A 118 -26.01 -6.22 21.37
C ASP A 118 -25.18 -7.44 20.95
N ARG A 119 -24.10 -7.23 20.19
CA ARG A 119 -23.27 -8.31 19.62
C ARG A 119 -21.85 -7.86 19.29
N PRO A 120 -20.87 -8.77 19.07
CA PRO A 120 -19.53 -8.39 18.65
C PRO A 120 -19.47 -7.92 17.18
N ALA A 121 -18.43 -7.15 16.82
CA ALA A 121 -18.18 -6.63 15.47
C ALA A 121 -18.38 -7.66 14.34
N SER A 122 -17.87 -8.88 14.49
CA SER A 122 -17.99 -9.96 13.52
C SER A 122 -19.41 -10.47 13.26
N GLN A 123 -20.39 -10.06 14.06
CA GLN A 123 -21.80 -10.39 13.82
C GLN A 123 -22.56 -9.28 13.08
N TYR A 124 -21.97 -8.09 12.96
CA TYR A 124 -22.51 -7.00 12.12
C TYR A 124 -21.98 -7.07 10.69
N PHE A 125 -20.79 -7.62 10.50
CA PHE A 125 -20.23 -7.88 9.18
C PHE A 125 -20.52 -9.32 8.76
N LYS A 126 -20.98 -9.51 7.53
CA LYS A 126 -21.00 -10.84 6.91
C LYS A 126 -19.61 -11.13 6.34
N PRO A 127 -19.09 -12.36 6.41
CA PRO A 127 -17.80 -12.70 5.80
C PRO A 127 -17.68 -12.26 4.33
N GLN A 128 -18.75 -12.42 3.54
CA GLN A 128 -18.79 -12.01 2.13
C GLN A 128 -18.62 -10.50 1.94
N HIS A 129 -19.03 -9.68 2.92
CA HIS A 129 -18.79 -8.23 2.87
C HIS A 129 -17.31 -7.91 3.06
N ALA A 130 -16.63 -8.58 4.00
CA ALA A 130 -15.19 -8.40 4.22
C ALA A 130 -14.38 -8.86 2.99
N GLN A 131 -14.70 -10.03 2.45
CA GLN A 131 -14.08 -10.55 1.22
C GLN A 131 -14.22 -9.56 0.06
N LYS A 132 -15.44 -9.04 -0.16
CA LYS A 132 -15.69 -8.02 -1.19
C LYS A 132 -14.88 -6.74 -0.98
N MET A 133 -14.65 -6.31 0.26
CA MET A 133 -13.81 -5.13 0.52
C MET A 133 -12.35 -5.37 0.11
N VAL A 134 -11.81 -6.55 0.42
CA VAL A 134 -10.43 -6.93 0.06
C VAL A 134 -10.26 -7.14 -1.44
N GLU A 135 -11.17 -7.90 -2.07
CA GLU A 135 -11.02 -8.31 -3.47
C GLU A 135 -11.47 -7.25 -4.46
N LYS A 136 -12.47 -6.43 -4.11
CA LYS A 136 -13.04 -5.43 -5.01
C LYS A 136 -12.64 -4.01 -4.64
N ASP A 137 -12.94 -3.58 -3.42
CA ASP A 137 -12.81 -2.16 -3.06
C ASP A 137 -11.32 -1.77 -2.97
N LEU A 138 -10.48 -2.57 -2.30
CA LEU A 138 -9.04 -2.35 -2.24
C LEU A 138 -8.38 -2.40 -3.63
N GLN A 139 -8.74 -3.38 -4.47
CA GLN A 139 -8.18 -3.47 -5.84
C GLN A 139 -8.63 -2.31 -6.74
N THR A 140 -9.87 -1.83 -6.58
CA THR A 140 -10.36 -0.63 -7.28
C THR A 140 -9.48 0.58 -6.95
N LEU A 141 -9.18 0.78 -5.66
CA LEU A 141 -8.29 1.86 -5.24
C LEU A 141 -6.87 1.69 -5.79
N LYS A 142 -6.28 0.49 -5.68
CA LYS A 142 -4.93 0.21 -6.22
C LYS A 142 -4.82 0.52 -7.71
N LYS A 143 -5.84 0.15 -8.49
CA LYS A 143 -5.92 0.45 -9.93
C LYS A 143 -5.93 1.95 -10.20
N GLU A 144 -6.73 2.70 -9.45
CA GLU A 144 -6.82 4.17 -9.55
C GLU A 144 -5.50 4.86 -9.20
N LEU A 145 -4.82 4.40 -8.15
CA LEU A 145 -3.54 4.96 -7.72
C LEU A 145 -2.41 4.69 -8.73
N LYS A 146 -2.57 3.72 -9.64
CA LYS A 146 -1.57 3.37 -10.66
C LYS A 146 -0.16 3.22 -10.07
N ILE A 147 -0.04 2.61 -8.89
CA ILE A 147 1.23 2.43 -8.16
C ILE A 147 2.30 1.92 -9.12
N ASP A 148 3.36 2.70 -9.31
CA ASP A 148 4.35 2.49 -10.37
C ASP A 148 5.58 1.79 -9.80
N LEU A 149 5.93 0.66 -10.41
CA LEU A 149 7.04 -0.18 -9.99
C LEU A 149 8.40 0.40 -10.33
N SER A 150 8.49 1.20 -11.40
CA SER A 150 9.72 1.91 -11.72
C SER A 150 10.08 2.85 -10.56
N LYS A 151 9.08 3.47 -9.93
CA LYS A 151 9.24 4.34 -8.77
C LYS A 151 9.70 3.58 -7.53
N LEU A 152 9.22 2.35 -7.32
CA LEU A 152 9.74 1.47 -6.27
C LEU A 152 11.24 1.27 -6.46
N LEU A 153 11.65 0.89 -7.66
CA LEU A 153 13.05 0.61 -7.95
C LEU A 153 13.94 1.88 -7.88
N HIS A 154 13.43 3.04 -8.27
CA HIS A 154 14.11 4.32 -8.06
C HIS A 154 14.22 4.69 -6.57
N SER A 155 13.18 4.41 -5.77
CA SER A 155 13.18 4.70 -4.33
C SER A 155 14.21 3.90 -3.54
N LEU A 156 14.67 2.77 -4.08
CA LEU A 156 15.75 1.96 -3.51
C LEU A 156 17.14 2.61 -3.68
N LYS A 157 17.19 3.82 -4.27
CA LYS A 157 18.41 4.60 -4.51
C LYS A 157 19.50 3.79 -5.23
N LEU A 158 19.10 2.85 -6.09
CA LEU A 158 20.02 2.02 -6.87
C LEU A 158 20.98 2.87 -7.70
N GLN A 159 20.51 4.02 -8.21
CA GLN A 159 21.32 4.99 -8.94
C GLN A 159 22.50 5.53 -8.12
N ASN A 160 22.34 5.63 -6.79
CA ASN A 160 23.41 6.07 -5.89
C ASN A 160 24.41 4.95 -5.58
N LYS A 161 23.99 3.68 -5.78
CA LYS A 161 24.84 2.51 -5.56
C LYS A 161 25.57 2.07 -6.83
N THR A 162 25.08 2.42 -8.01
CA THR A 162 25.70 2.01 -9.28
C THR A 162 25.25 2.87 -10.47
N PRO A 163 26.19 3.25 -11.37
CA PRO A 163 25.85 3.96 -12.60
C PRO A 163 24.99 3.13 -13.56
N ASN A 164 24.99 1.79 -13.43
CA ASN A 164 24.20 0.89 -14.27
C ASN A 164 22.76 0.67 -13.75
N ALA A 165 22.30 1.46 -12.78
CA ALA A 165 21.02 1.21 -12.09
C ALA A 165 19.83 1.14 -13.05
N LEU A 166 19.75 2.00 -14.06
CA LEU A 166 18.65 1.99 -15.03
C LEU A 166 18.56 0.64 -15.78
N LEU A 167 19.71 0.10 -16.16
CA LEU A 167 19.84 -1.16 -16.90
C LEU A 167 19.53 -2.37 -16.02
N ILE A 168 19.99 -2.34 -14.77
CA ILE A 168 19.64 -3.34 -13.75
C ILE A 168 18.13 -3.33 -13.49
N ILE A 169 17.52 -2.13 -13.36
CA ILE A 169 16.08 -1.97 -13.20
C ILE A 169 15.32 -2.56 -14.38
N GLN A 170 15.74 -2.28 -15.62
CA GLN A 170 15.14 -2.84 -16.82
C GLN A 170 15.25 -4.37 -16.88
N GLN A 171 16.41 -4.93 -16.53
CA GLN A 171 16.62 -6.38 -16.46
C GLN A 171 15.81 -7.05 -15.35
N ILE A 172 15.63 -6.39 -14.21
CA ILE A 172 14.78 -6.90 -13.13
C ILE A 172 13.33 -6.91 -13.62
N LEU A 173 12.85 -5.80 -14.19
CA LEU A 173 11.48 -5.70 -14.68
C LEU A 173 11.18 -6.69 -15.81
N SER A 174 12.14 -6.97 -16.70
CA SER A 174 11.96 -7.94 -17.80
C SER A 174 11.85 -9.39 -17.35
N ARG A 175 12.28 -9.73 -16.13
CA ARG A 175 12.14 -11.08 -15.55
C ARG A 175 10.72 -11.37 -15.04
N PHE A 176 9.84 -10.37 -14.99
CA PHE A 176 8.46 -10.55 -14.58
C PHE A 176 7.53 -10.42 -15.78
N HIS A 177 6.69 -11.43 -15.99
CA HIS A 177 5.73 -11.46 -17.11
C HIS A 177 4.61 -10.44 -16.99
N SER A 178 4.40 -9.89 -15.80
CA SER A 178 3.44 -8.82 -15.58
C SER A 178 3.81 -7.98 -14.35
N LYS A 179 3.24 -6.78 -14.31
CA LYS A 179 3.26 -5.89 -13.14
C LYS A 179 2.75 -6.60 -11.88
N GLU A 180 1.70 -7.41 -12.00
CA GLU A 180 1.14 -8.21 -10.89
C GLU A 180 2.08 -9.34 -10.46
N SER A 181 2.79 -9.99 -11.38
CA SER A 181 3.81 -11.00 -11.04
C SER A 181 4.97 -10.40 -10.25
N PHE A 182 5.40 -9.19 -10.59
CA PHE A 182 6.40 -8.44 -9.81
C PHE A 182 5.86 -8.07 -8.42
N LEU A 183 4.64 -7.52 -8.33
CA LEU A 183 4.06 -7.10 -7.04
C LEU A 183 3.75 -8.28 -6.10
N ASN A 184 3.42 -9.44 -6.67
CA ASN A 184 3.21 -10.67 -5.89
C ASN A 184 4.52 -11.35 -5.49
N ALA A 185 5.65 -10.99 -6.10
CA ALA A 185 6.95 -11.44 -5.64
C ALA A 185 7.29 -10.68 -4.36
N SER A 186 7.14 -11.36 -3.21
CA SER A 186 7.33 -10.77 -1.88
C SER A 186 8.55 -9.84 -1.77
N LEU A 187 8.48 -8.86 -0.87
CA LEU A 187 9.63 -8.00 -0.51
C LEU A 187 10.91 -8.81 -0.20
N ASN A 188 10.77 -10.04 0.30
CA ASN A 188 11.89 -10.96 0.53
C ASN A 188 12.55 -11.43 -0.78
N ASN A 189 11.76 -11.65 -1.84
CA ASN A 189 12.30 -11.91 -3.18
C ASN A 189 13.02 -10.68 -3.71
N LEU A 190 12.45 -9.47 -3.57
CA LEU A 190 13.11 -8.24 -3.98
C LEU A 190 14.42 -7.99 -3.20
N LYS A 191 14.44 -8.20 -1.88
CA LYS A 191 15.67 -8.11 -1.07
C LYS A 191 16.72 -9.15 -1.49
N ARG A 192 16.31 -10.38 -1.77
CA ARG A 192 17.20 -11.44 -2.29
C ARG A 192 17.73 -11.08 -3.68
N PHE A 193 16.91 -10.50 -4.54
CA PHE A 193 17.31 -10.01 -5.86
C PHE A 193 18.22 -8.78 -5.80
N MET A 194 18.11 -7.98 -4.74
CA MET A 194 18.99 -6.85 -4.48
C MET A 194 20.15 -7.18 -3.54
N SER A 195 20.44 -8.46 -3.28
CA SER A 195 21.66 -8.82 -2.55
C SER A 195 22.88 -8.36 -3.36
N GLU A 196 23.96 -8.00 -2.66
CA GLU A 196 25.22 -7.61 -3.32
C GLU A 196 25.70 -8.71 -4.28
N ASP A 197 25.47 -9.98 -3.95
CA ASP A 197 25.78 -11.12 -4.83
C ASP A 197 25.01 -11.07 -6.15
N THR A 198 23.69 -10.81 -6.09
CA THR A 198 22.85 -10.72 -7.30
C THR A 198 23.20 -9.48 -8.11
N LEU A 199 23.45 -8.35 -7.45
CA LEU A 199 23.88 -7.11 -8.11
C LEU A 199 25.26 -7.27 -8.77
N SER A 200 26.19 -7.96 -8.11
CA SER A 200 27.51 -8.30 -8.64
C SER A 200 27.41 -9.21 -9.87
N LEU A 201 26.56 -10.24 -9.81
CA LEU A 201 26.31 -11.13 -10.94
C LEU A 201 25.75 -10.37 -12.15
N LEU A 202 24.78 -9.48 -11.93
CA LEU A 202 24.19 -8.66 -12.99
C LEU A 202 25.21 -7.67 -13.58
N ARG A 203 26.10 -7.09 -12.76
CA ARG A 203 27.20 -6.23 -13.25
C ARG A 203 28.15 -6.99 -14.15
N ASN A 204 28.58 -8.18 -13.74
CA ASN A 204 29.50 -9.02 -14.51
C ASN A 204 28.89 -9.42 -15.86
N GLN A 205 27.61 -9.79 -15.89
CA GLN A 205 26.89 -10.09 -17.14
C GLN A 205 26.82 -8.86 -18.07
N LEU A 206 26.66 -7.67 -17.50
CA LEU A 206 26.63 -6.42 -18.25
C LEU A 206 27.99 -6.07 -18.86
N GLU A 207 29.08 -6.24 -18.11
CA GLU A 207 30.43 -6.00 -18.63
C GLU A 207 30.79 -6.98 -19.76
N GLN A 208 30.49 -8.26 -19.58
CA GLN A 208 30.68 -9.28 -20.63
C GLN A 208 29.87 -8.96 -21.89
N SER A 209 28.63 -8.46 -21.75
CA SER A 209 27.81 -8.08 -22.90
C SER A 209 28.40 -6.89 -23.68
N LYS A 210 29.02 -5.92 -22.98
CA LYS A 210 29.68 -4.76 -23.63
C LYS A 210 30.94 -5.16 -24.38
N GLU A 211 31.69 -6.14 -23.87
CA GLU A 211 32.87 -6.67 -24.57
C GLU A 211 32.49 -7.41 -25.85
N SER A 212 31.39 -8.18 -25.84
CA SER A 212 30.92 -8.92 -27.02
C SER A 212 30.50 -8.05 -28.21
N VAL A 213 30.12 -6.79 -27.97
CA VAL A 213 29.71 -5.83 -29.01
C VAL A 213 30.90 -5.13 -29.65
N LYS A 214 32.07 -5.09 -28.99
CA LYS A 214 33.29 -4.44 -29.53
C LYS A 214 34.02 -5.26 -30.60
N TRP A 215 33.67 -6.52 -30.79
CA TRP A 215 34.31 -7.44 -31.73
C TRP A 215 33.48 -7.72 -33.00
N LYS A 216 32.47 -6.89 -33.27
CA LYS A 216 31.69 -6.89 -34.52
C LYS A 216 31.87 -5.55 -35.22
#